data_AF-X0ZP76-F1
#
_entry.id   AF-X0ZP76-F1
#
_cell.length_a   1.000
_cell.length_b   1.000
_cell.length_c   1.000
_cell.angle_alpha   90.00
_cell.angle_beta   90.00
_cell.angle_gamma   90.00
#
_symmetry.space_group_name_H-M   'P 1'
#
loop_
_entity.id
_entity.type
_entity.pdbx_description
1 polymer ?
#
loop_
_entity_poly.entity_id
_entity_poly.type
_entity_poly.pdbx_seq_one_letter_code
_entity_poly.pdbx_strand_id
1 'polypeptide(L)'
;MDTVAPEKEIIEVIKEQGGDSFKYCYQCGRCDVVCPWNRVRDFSMRKIIRQATFGLTEIEQEEMWRCTTCKTCVDNCPRGVDQITAGVALRKLGAEYDVYPG
;
A
#
# COMPACT_ATOMS: atom_id res chain seq x y z
N MET A 1 -10.89 9.27 -19.86
CA MET A 1 -10.19 8.73 -18.67
C MET A 1 -8.91 8.15 -19.23
N ASP A 2 -7.94 9.02 -19.45
CA ASP A 2 -6.67 8.63 -20.07
C ASP A 2 -5.87 7.89 -19.00
N THR A 3 -5.78 6.57 -19.15
CA THR A 3 -4.85 5.74 -18.37
C THR A 3 -3.44 6.07 -18.84
N VAL A 4 -2.86 7.14 -18.31
CA VAL A 4 -1.44 7.44 -18.44
C VAL A 4 -0.73 6.38 -17.61
N ALA A 5 -0.17 5.37 -18.27
CA ALA A 5 0.55 4.27 -17.62
C ALA A 5 1.65 4.83 -16.68
N PRO A 6 1.55 4.63 -15.36
CA PRO A 6 2.60 5.03 -14.43
C PRO A 6 3.32 3.76 -13.96
N GLU A 7 3.88 2.95 -14.87
CA GLU A 7 4.08 1.53 -14.51
C GLU A 7 5.49 1.12 -14.08
N LYS A 8 6.58 1.77 -14.54
CA LYS A 8 7.95 1.35 -14.18
C LYS A 8 8.58 2.14 -13.03
N GLU A 9 8.47 3.46 -13.07
CA GLU A 9 9.15 4.35 -12.14
C GLU A 9 8.71 4.13 -10.69
N ILE A 10 7.41 3.90 -10.45
CA ILE A 10 6.87 3.69 -9.10
C ILE A 10 7.26 2.32 -8.54
N ILE A 11 7.25 1.29 -9.39
CA ILE A 11 7.70 -0.05 -8.98
C ILE A 11 9.19 0.01 -8.59
N GLU A 12 9.99 0.78 -9.32
CA GLU A 12 11.40 1.01 -9.02
C GLU A 12 11.55 1.75 -7.69
N VAL A 13 10.82 2.85 -7.46
CA VAL A 13 10.83 3.59 -6.19
C VAL A 13 10.45 2.69 -5.01
N ILE A 14 9.40 1.88 -5.13
CA ILE A 14 8.99 0.97 -4.05
C ILE A 14 10.06 -0.09 -3.80
N LYS A 15 10.72 -0.61 -4.85
CA LYS A 15 11.84 -1.56 -4.71
C LYS A 15 13.04 -0.92 -4.03
N GLU A 16 13.43 0.29 -4.43
CA GLU A 16 14.54 1.04 -3.82
C GLU A 16 14.29 1.33 -2.35
N GLN A 17 13.04 1.54 -1.97
CA GLN A 17 12.65 1.74 -0.58
C GLN A 17 12.50 0.44 0.23
N GLY A 18 12.85 -0.71 -0.34
CA GLY A 18 12.81 -2.01 0.35
C GLY A 18 11.46 -2.73 0.30
N GLY A 19 10.51 -2.23 -0.49
CA GLY A 19 9.16 -2.77 -0.59
C GLY A 19 9.04 -4.03 -1.44
N ASP A 20 10.09 -4.51 -2.11
CA ASP A 20 10.09 -5.60 -3.11
C ASP A 20 9.39 -6.91 -2.64
N SER A 21 9.21 -7.09 -1.32
CA SER A 21 8.43 -8.19 -0.75
C SER A 21 6.96 -8.22 -1.21
N PHE A 22 6.37 -7.12 -1.70
CA PHE A 22 4.98 -7.10 -2.19
C PHE A 22 4.73 -8.09 -3.33
N LYS A 23 5.76 -8.45 -4.12
CA LYS A 23 5.66 -9.43 -5.22
C LYS A 23 5.25 -10.83 -4.76
N TYR A 24 5.43 -11.13 -3.47
CA TYR A 24 5.01 -12.40 -2.86
C TYR A 24 3.54 -12.38 -2.42
N CYS A 25 2.86 -11.24 -2.52
CA CYS A 25 1.45 -11.09 -2.15
C CYS A 25 0.53 -11.77 -3.17
N TYR A 26 -0.14 -12.82 -2.72
CA TYR A 26 -1.22 -13.52 -3.43
C TYR A 26 -2.66 -13.09 -3.05
N GLN A 27 -2.83 -11.89 -2.46
CA GLN A 27 -4.14 -11.26 -2.22
C GLN A 27 -5.11 -12.00 -1.25
N CYS A 28 -4.61 -12.83 -0.31
CA CYS A 28 -5.45 -13.56 0.64
C CYS A 28 -6.35 -12.70 1.57
N GLY A 29 -6.04 -11.41 1.78
CA GLY A 29 -6.84 -10.51 2.62
C GLY A 29 -6.65 -10.63 4.13
N ARG A 30 -5.72 -11.47 4.62
CA ARG A 30 -5.42 -11.58 6.06
C ARG A 30 -5.08 -10.24 6.70
N CYS A 31 -4.34 -9.38 5.98
CA CYS A 31 -3.97 -8.04 6.42
C CYS A 31 -5.17 -7.12 6.70
N ASP A 32 -6.28 -7.26 5.95
CA ASP A 32 -7.50 -6.49 6.18
C ASP A 32 -8.20 -6.98 7.45
N VAL A 33 -8.31 -8.29 7.62
CA VAL A 33 -8.98 -8.91 8.78
C VAL A 33 -8.30 -8.52 10.10
N VAL A 34 -6.96 -8.46 10.12
CA VAL A 34 -6.21 -8.14 11.35
C VAL A 34 -6.01 -6.64 11.55
N CYS A 35 -6.40 -5.79 10.60
CA CYS A 35 -6.18 -4.36 10.72
C CYS A 35 -7.11 -3.76 11.80
N PRO A 36 -6.58 -3.02 12.80
CA PRO A 36 -7.40 -2.41 13.83
C PRO A 36 -8.34 -1.32 13.28
N TRP A 37 -8.00 -0.68 12.16
CA TRP A 37 -8.84 0.34 11.52
C TRP A 37 -10.21 -0.18 11.12
N ASN A 38 -10.31 -1.45 10.71
CA ASN A 38 -11.58 -2.07 10.32
C ASN A 38 -12.56 -2.26 11.49
N ARG A 39 -12.17 -1.90 12.73
CA ARG A 39 -13.10 -1.74 13.86
C ARG A 39 -13.72 -0.36 13.95
N VAL A 40 -13.15 0.62 13.25
CA VAL A 40 -13.53 2.04 13.30
C VAL A 40 -14.16 2.47 11.99
N ARG A 41 -13.54 2.15 10.85
CA ARG A 41 -14.01 2.46 9.48
C ARG A 41 -13.41 1.47 8.48
N ASP A 42 -13.98 1.44 7.29
CA ASP A 42 -13.44 0.62 6.20
C ASP A 42 -12.04 1.07 5.79
N PHE A 43 -11.13 0.10 5.74
CA PHE A 43 -9.75 0.26 5.33
C PHE A 43 -9.21 -1.05 4.75
N SER A 44 -8.56 -1.00 3.59
CA SER A 44 -7.96 -2.19 2.99
C SER A 44 -6.47 -2.02 2.73
N MET A 45 -5.67 -2.66 3.59
CA MET A 45 -4.24 -2.85 3.33
C MET A 45 -4.01 -3.71 2.09
N ARG A 46 -4.88 -4.69 1.83
CA ARG A 46 -4.81 -5.52 0.63
C ARG A 46 -4.92 -4.67 -0.64
N LYS A 47 -5.85 -3.71 -0.69
CA LYS A 47 -5.99 -2.78 -1.82
C LYS A 47 -4.72 -1.95 -1.99
N ILE A 48 -4.18 -1.38 -0.91
CA ILE A 48 -2.92 -0.61 -0.95
C ILE A 48 -1.79 -1.45 -1.58
N ILE A 49 -1.63 -2.71 -1.17
CA ILE A 49 -0.60 -3.60 -1.72
C ILE A 49 -0.86 -3.95 -3.19
N ARG A 50 -2.13 -4.15 -3.56
CA ARG A 50 -2.50 -4.40 -4.95
C ARG A 50 -2.13 -3.22 -5.84
N GLN A 51 -2.39 -2.00 -5.35
CA GLN A 51 -2.13 -0.74 -6.03
C GLN A 51 -0.63 -0.42 -6.10
N ALA A 52 0.13 -0.71 -5.04
CA ALA A 52 1.59 -0.64 -5.02
C ALA A 52 2.22 -1.48 -6.15
N THR A 53 1.61 -2.62 -6.48
CA THR A 53 2.11 -3.53 -7.52
C THR A 53 1.97 -2.97 -8.93
N PHE A 54 1.05 -2.02 -9.14
CA PHE A 54 0.71 -1.49 -10.46
C PHE A 54 1.09 -0.02 -10.66
N GLY A 55 1.75 0.60 -9.69
CA GLY A 55 2.18 1.99 -9.84
C GLY A 55 1.03 3.01 -9.81
N LEU A 56 0.01 2.79 -8.96
CA LEU A 56 -1.11 3.71 -8.69
C LEU A 56 -2.04 4.01 -9.88
N THR A 57 -3.21 3.38 -9.87
CA THR A 57 -4.42 3.94 -10.46
C THR A 57 -5.49 3.97 -9.37
N GLU A 58 -5.80 5.17 -8.86
CA GLU A 58 -6.97 5.44 -8.02
C GLU A 58 -6.94 4.92 -6.55
N ILE A 59 -5.81 4.97 -5.84
CA ILE A 59 -5.94 4.99 -4.36
C ILE A 59 -6.64 6.31 -4.02
N GLU A 60 -7.88 6.24 -3.51
CA GLU A 60 -8.52 7.41 -2.92
C GLU A 60 -7.55 8.02 -1.92
N GLN A 61 -7.19 9.29 -2.14
CA GLN A 61 -6.03 9.95 -1.58
C GLN A 61 -5.90 9.72 -0.07
N GLU A 62 -7.01 9.61 0.66
CA GLU A 62 -7.05 9.36 2.10
C GLU A 62 -6.72 7.93 2.57
N GLU A 63 -7.07 6.88 1.82
CA GLU A 63 -7.00 5.51 2.35
C GLU A 63 -5.56 5.13 2.74
N MET A 64 -4.59 5.48 1.89
CA MET A 64 -3.16 5.24 2.17
C MET A 64 -2.66 5.96 3.42
N TRP A 65 -3.24 7.11 3.80
CA TRP A 65 -2.83 7.87 4.98
C TRP A 65 -3.40 7.31 6.29
N ARG A 66 -4.46 6.51 6.25
CA ARG A 66 -5.06 5.91 7.45
C ARG A 66 -4.12 4.94 8.16
N CYS A 67 -3.28 4.19 7.45
CA CYS A 67 -2.39 3.20 8.07
C CYS A 67 -1.53 3.81 9.21
N THR A 68 -1.61 3.26 10.41
CA THR A 68 -0.85 3.74 11.58
C THR A 68 0.52 3.09 11.71
N THR A 69 0.95 2.29 10.73
CA THR A 69 2.22 1.54 10.77
C THR A 69 2.35 0.61 12.00
N CYS A 70 1.23 0.13 12.55
CA CYS A 70 1.18 -0.69 13.78
C CYS A 70 1.73 -2.12 13.67
N LYS A 71 2.18 -2.53 12.47
CA LYS A 71 2.82 -3.83 12.17
C LYS A 71 1.94 -5.09 12.22
N THR A 72 0.70 -5.04 12.73
CA THR A 72 -0.17 -6.23 12.85
C THR A 72 -0.32 -7.04 11.55
N CYS A 73 -0.42 -6.37 10.39
CA CYS A 73 -0.54 -7.04 9.09
C CYS A 73 0.75 -7.75 8.66
N VAL A 74 1.92 -7.17 8.96
CA VAL A 74 3.24 -7.74 8.67
C VAL A 74 3.44 -9.01 9.49
N ASP A 75 3.18 -8.94 10.79
CA ASP A 75 3.36 -10.07 11.73
C ASP A 75 2.43 -11.25 11.42
N ASN A 76 1.29 -11.01 10.76
CA ASN A 76 0.30 -12.03 10.40
C ASN A 76 0.37 -12.45 8.93
N CYS A 77 1.34 -11.97 8.15
CA CYS A 77 1.40 -12.29 6.73
C CYS A 77 1.93 -13.71 6.49
N PRO A 78 1.16 -14.61 5.86
CA PRO A 78 1.61 -15.99 5.59
C PRO A 78 2.72 -16.07 4.53
N ARG A 79 3.01 -14.96 3.85
CA ARG A 79 4.03 -14.84 2.80
C ARG A 79 5.21 -13.97 3.22
N GLY A 80 5.22 -13.45 4.45
CA GLY A 80 6.28 -12.55 4.92
C GLY A 80 6.37 -11.24 4.15
N VAL A 81 5.26 -10.75 3.59
CA VAL A 81 5.23 -9.45 2.90
C VAL A 81 5.29 -8.34 3.94
N ASP A 82 6.18 -7.37 3.71
CA ASP A 82 6.23 -6.12 4.46
C ASP A 82 5.30 -5.09 3.82
N GLN A 83 4.03 -5.10 4.25
CA GLN A 83 3.04 -4.19 3.70
C GLN A 83 3.27 -2.74 4.12
N ILE A 84 3.93 -2.51 5.25
CA ILE A 84 4.17 -1.16 5.76
C ILE A 84 5.17 -0.44 4.87
N THR A 85 6.27 -1.10 4.52
CA THR A 85 7.28 -0.50 3.66
C THR A 85 6.70 -0.08 2.30
N ALA A 86 5.87 -0.94 1.69
CA ALA A 86 5.14 -0.59 0.47
C ALA A 86 4.17 0.59 0.67
N GLY A 87 3.40 0.60 1.77
CA GLY A 87 2.48 1.70 2.09
C GLY A 87 3.20 3.04 2.36
N VAL A 88 4.36 3.01 3.00
CA VAL A 88 5.19 4.20 3.24
C VAL A 88 5.82 4.72 1.95
N ALA A 89 6.27 3.82 1.06
CA ALA A 89 6.78 4.22 -0.25
C ALA A 89 5.70 4.93 -1.07
N LEU A 90 4.47 4.42 -1.05
CA LEU A 90 3.34 5.09 -1.67
C LEU A 90 3.06 6.48 -1.08
N ARG A 91 3.21 6.66 0.24
CA ARG A 91 3.05 7.97 0.90
C ARG A 91 4.07 8.99 0.46
N LYS A 92 5.34 8.59 0.35
CA LYS A 92 6.39 9.49 -0.12
C LYS A 92 6.13 9.93 -1.54
N LEU A 93 5.80 8.97 -2.41
CA LEU A 93 5.43 9.27 -3.78
C LEU A 93 4.19 10.18 -3.85
N GLY A 94 3.15 9.89 -3.08
CA GLY A 94 1.97 10.76 -2.99
C GLY A 94 2.33 12.19 -2.58
N ALA A 95 3.19 12.35 -1.58
CA ALA A 95 3.68 13.67 -1.16
C ALA A 95 4.50 14.39 -2.25
N GLU A 96 5.28 13.68 -3.07
CA GLU A 96 5.98 14.27 -4.23
C GLU A 96 5.02 14.82 -5.29
N TYR A 97 3.80 14.27 -5.38
CA TYR A 97 2.72 14.77 -6.24
C TYR A 97 1.72 15.68 -5.51
N ASP A 98 2.10 16.24 -4.36
CA ASP A 98 1.26 17.10 -3.52
C ASP A 98 -0.08 16.46 -3.07
N VAL A 99 -0.13 15.12 -3.00
CA VAL A 99 -1.25 14.37 -2.44
C VAL A 99 -1.05 14.22 -0.94
N TYR A 100 -1.87 14.92 -0.16
CA TYR A 100 -1.87 14.88 1.30
C TYR A 100 -3.24 14.44 1.83
N PRO A 101 -3.34 13.90 3.06
CA PRO A 101 -4.64 13.71 3.68
C PRO A 101 -5.30 15.07 3.90
N GLY A 102 -6.60 15.17 3.59
CA GLY A 102 -7.43 16.34 3.85
C GLY A 102 -7.81 16.52 5.32
#